data_AF-A0A0B0NY10-F1
#
_entry.id   AF-A0A0B0NY10-F1
#
_cell.length_a   1.000
_cell.length_b   1.000
_cell.length_c   1.000
_cell.angle_alpha   90.00
_cell.angle_beta   90.00
_cell.angle_gamma   90.00
#
_symmetry.space_group_name_H-M   'P 1'
#
loop_
_entity.id
_entity.type
_entity.pdbx_description
1 polymer ?
#
loop_
_entity_poly.entity_id
_entity_poly.type
_entity_poly.pdbx_seq_one_letter_code
_entity_poly.pdbx_strand_id
1 'polypeptide(L)' 'MDTASASEILTGALKDNKRAVLFGEPTYGKGKIQSVFQLSDGSRLAVTVSHYETPANNNINKVYF' A
#
# COMPACT_ATOMS: atom_id res chain seq x y z
N MET A 1 3.80 -7.07 -12.74
CA MET A 1 3.43 -7.05 -11.30
C MET A 1 2.42 -5.92 -11.16
N ASP A 2 1.15 -6.21 -11.46
CA ASP A 2 0.21 -5.15 -11.86
C ASP A 2 -0.83 -4.84 -10.78
N THR A 3 -0.79 -5.59 -9.67
CA THR A 3 -1.62 -5.39 -8.48
C THR A 3 -0.82 -4.65 -7.42
N ALA A 4 -1.19 -3.41 -7.13
CA ALA A 4 -0.53 -2.54 -6.16
C ALA A 4 -1.53 -1.61 -5.44
N SER A 5 -1.15 -1.10 -4.27
CA SER A 5 -1.88 -0.02 -3.56
C SER A 5 -3.33 -0.37 -3.25
N ALA A 6 -4.32 0.39 -3.75
CA ALA A 6 -5.73 0.21 -3.40
C ALA A 6 -6.23 -1.22 -3.64
N SER A 7 -5.76 -1.87 -4.72
CA SER A 7 -6.10 -3.26 -5.02
C SER A 7 -5.57 -4.23 -3.97
N GLU A 8 -4.41 -3.96 -3.37
CA GLU A 8 -3.84 -4.76 -2.29
C GLU A 8 -4.59 -4.55 -0.97
N ILE A 9 -5.04 -3.32 -0.70
CA ILE A 9 -5.88 -3.00 0.47
C ILE A 9 -7.21 -3.75 0.38
N LEU A 10 -7.88 -3.68 -0.78
CA LEU A 10 -9.15 -4.40 -1.02
C LEU A 10 -8.95 -5.91 -0.85
N THR A 11 -7.92 -6.46 -1.50
CA THR A 11 -7.62 -7.90 -1.46
C THR A 11 -7.31 -8.36 -0.04
N GLY A 12 -6.51 -7.59 0.71
CA GLY A 12 -6.18 -7.86 2.12
C GLY A 12 -7.41 -7.83 3.02
N ALA A 13 -8.29 -6.83 2.84
CA ALA A 13 -9.53 -6.73 3.60
C ALA A 13 -10.47 -7.92 3.36
N LEU A 14 -10.64 -8.36 2.10
CA LEU A 14 -11.46 -9.52 1.75
C LEU A 14 -10.87 -10.82 2.31
N LYS A 15 -9.55 -11.00 2.21
CA LYS A 15 -8.84 -12.19 2.72
C LYS A 15 -8.99 -12.31 4.24
N ASP A 16 -8.66 -11.26 4.98
CA ASP A 16 -8.61 -11.31 6.45
C ASP A 16 -10.00 -11.52 7.05
N ASN A 17 -11.03 -10.97 6.41
CA ASN A 17 -12.42 -11.16 6.83
C ASN A 17 -13.05 -12.46 6.31
N LYS A 18 -12.26 -13.34 5.67
CA LYS A 18 -12.72 -14.62 5.08
C LYS A 18 -13.89 -14.42 4.10
N ARG A 19 -13.85 -13.34 3.32
CA ARG A 19 -14.89 -12.98 2.34
C ARG A 19 -14.56 -13.36 0.91
N ALA A 20 -13.30 -13.69 0.63
CA ALA A 20 -12.87 -14.20 -0.66
C ALA A 20 -11.70 -15.18 -0.50
N VAL A 21 -11.57 -16.08 -1.48
CA VAL A 21 -10.36 -16.89 -1.68
C VAL A 21 -9.48 -16.17 -2.69
N LEU A 22 -8.18 -16.07 -2.40
CA LEU A 22 -7.23 -15.41 -3.29
C LEU A 22 -6.59 -16.43 -4.24
N PHE A 23 -6.48 -16.06 -5.51
CA PHE A 23 -5.81 -16.85 -6.56
C PHE A 23 -4.88 -15.94 -7.37
N GLY A 24 -3.82 -16.53 -7.91
CA GLY A 24 -2.80 -15.84 -8.70
C GLY A 24 -1.47 -15.73 -7.97
N GLU A 25 -0.69 -14.73 -8.35
CA GLU A 25 0.69 -14.51 -7.90
C GLU A 25 0.78 -13.43 -6.81
N PRO A 26 1.87 -13.38 -6.02
CA PRO A 26 2.11 -12.29 -5.08
C PRO A 26 2.03 -10.90 -5.73
N THR A 27 1.40 -9.96 -5.02
CA THR A 27 1.26 -8.56 -5.43
C THR A 27 2.55 -7.76 -5.21
N TYR A 28 2.57 -6.51 -5.70
CA TYR A 28 3.77 -5.67 -5.67
C TYR A 28 4.24 -5.30 -4.24
N GLY A 29 3.32 -5.03 -3.31
CA GLY A 29 3.63 -4.64 -1.93
C GLY A 29 3.75 -3.13 -1.71
N LYS A 30 2.92 -2.31 -2.36
CA LYS A 30 2.92 -0.84 -2.18
C LYS A 30 1.86 -0.42 -1.17
N GLY A 31 2.24 -0.44 0.10
CA GLY A 31 1.38 -0.10 1.24
C GLY A 31 1.66 1.26 1.88
N LYS A 32 2.26 2.23 1.18
CA LYS A 32 2.64 3.54 1.75
C LYS A 32 1.79 4.70 1.23
N ILE A 33 1.50 5.66 2.11
CA ILE A 33 0.78 6.90 1.80
C ILE A 33 1.80 8.03 1.71
N GLN A 34 1.78 8.77 0.61
CA GLN A 34 2.67 9.90 0.38
C GLN A 34 1.89 11.21 0.31
N SER A 35 2.42 12.24 0.95
CA SER A 35 1.96 13.62 0.82
C SER A 35 3.01 14.45 0.10
N VAL A 36 2.59 15.47 -0.64
CA VAL A 36 3.47 16.36 -1.40
C VAL A 36 3.50 17.73 -0.71
N PHE A 37 4.69 18.16 -0.31
CA PHE A 37 4.94 19.45 0.32
C PHE A 37 5.65 20.37 -0.67
N GLN A 38 5.17 21.60 -0.81
CA GLN A 38 5.84 22.61 -1.63
C GLN A 38 6.94 23.31 -0.82
N LEU A 39 8.10 23.49 -1.42
CA LEU A 39 9.24 24.18 -0.81
C LEU A 39 9.29 25.65 -1.24
N SER A 40 10.07 26.46 -0.51
CA SER A 40 10.16 27.91 -0.71
C SER A 40 10.73 28.31 -2.08
N ASP A 41 11.49 27.43 -2.73
CA ASP A 41 12.05 27.61 -4.07
C ASP A 41 11.10 27.14 -5.20
N GLY A 42 9.87 26.71 -4.85
CA GLY A 42 8.88 26.20 -5.80
C GLY A 42 9.01 24.71 -6.14
N SER A 43 10.04 24.02 -5.64
CA SER A 43 10.16 22.57 -5.76
C SER A 43 9.16 21.83 -4.86
N ARG A 44 9.09 20.49 -5.00
CA ARG A 44 8.13 19.64 -4.26
C ARG A 44 8.81 18.43 -3.65
N LEU A 45 8.49 18.14 -2.39
CA LEU A 45 8.97 16.99 -1.64
C LEU A 45 7.82 16.00 -1.43
N ALA A 46 7.94 14.79 -1.98
CA ALA A 46 7.02 13.69 -1.69
C ALA A 46 7.54 12.90 -0.48
N VAL A 47 6.82 12.96 0.63
CA VAL A 47 7.19 12.28 1.89
C VAL A 47 6.18 11.18 2.19
N THR A 48 6.67 10.00 2.57
CA THR A 48 5.82 8.97 3.16
C THR A 48 5.37 9.42 4.53
N VAL A 49 4.07 9.60 4.71
CA VAL A 49 3.47 10.10 5.94
C VAL A 49 2.76 9.02 6.76
N SER A 50 2.47 7.88 6.12
CA SER A 50 1.76 6.76 6.75
C SER A 50 1.87 5.48 5.92
N HIS A 51 1.37 4.37 6.44
CA HIS A 51 1.28 3.08 5.77
C HIS A 51 -0.09 2.43 6.01
N TYR A 52 -0.46 1.51 5.13
CA TYR A 52 -1.65 0.69 5.25
C TYR A 52 -1.33 -0.65 5.89
N GLU A 53 -2.20 -1.07 6.80
CA GLU A 53 -2.25 -2.41 7.35
C GLU A 53 -3.60 -3.05 7.00
N THR A 54 -3.60 -4.37 6.80
CA THR A 54 -4.84 -5.12 6.62
C THR A 54 -5.58 -5.26 7.95
N PRO A 55 -6.86 -5.70 7.97
CA PRO A 55 -7.62 -5.85 9.22
C PRO A 55 -6.98 -6.80 10.25
N ALA A 56 -6.15 -7.75 9.84
CA ALA A 56 -5.36 -8.59 10.73
C ALA A 56 -3.98 -8.00 11.10
N ASN A 57 -3.79 -6.69 10.93
CA ASN A 57 -2.55 -5.95 11.18
C ASN A 57 -1.34 -6.43 10.36
N ASN A 58 -1.56 -6.94 9.13
CA ASN A 58 -0.45 -7.25 8.23
C ASN A 58 -0.02 -5.98 7.50
N ASN A 59 1.26 -5.64 7.56
CA ASN A 59 1.83 -4.55 6.78
C ASN A 59 1.93 -4.97 5.29
N ILE A 60 1.30 -4.17 4.42
CA ILE A 60 1.31 -4.41 2.97
C ILE A 60 2.64 -3.96 2.34
N ASN A 61 3.29 -2.94 2.92
CA ASN A 61 4.45 -2.31 2.34
C ASN A 61 5.70 -3.19 2.45
N LYS A 62 6.27 -3.54 1.30
CA LYS A 62 7.58 -4.20 1.22
C LYS A 62 8.64 -3.16 0.88
N VAL A 63 9.68 -3.06 1.71
CA VAL A 63 10.85 -2.22 1.42
C VAL A 63 11.76 -3.03 0.50
N TYR A 64 11.69 -2.75 -0.80
CA TYR A 64 12.74 -3.16 -1.73
C TYR A 64 13.81 -2.07 -1.68
N PHE A 65 15.00 -2.44 -1.19
CA PHE A 65 16.21 -1.62 -1.33
C PHE A 65 16.75 -1.75 -2.76
#